data_AF-A0A9D5J036-F1
#
_entry.id   AF-A0A9D5J036-F1
#
_cell.length_a   1.000
_cell.length_b   1.000
_cell.length_c   1.000
_cell.angle_alpha   90.00
_cell.angle_beta   90.00
_cell.angle_gamma   90.00
#
_symmetry.space_group_name_H-M   'P 1'
#
loop_
_entity.id
_entity.type
_entity.pdbx_description
1 polymer ?
#
loop_
_entity_poly.entity_id
_entity_poly.type
_entity_poly.pdbx_seq_one_letter_code
_entity_poly.pdbx_strand_id
1 'polypeptide(L)'
;MTTARAWKLAALLGVVTMLGPSPGFALINPNFTPIHLIGQSDFIVQMNLKMSDKPGVLSGEITRSLKGGAKAPVGAMRISLAELPEDEAKSVSTAVTESPGLLALLFIGAPEKEVSKCFLHYGGQWMELTSSKDGVKGVTTKTNMEQTWAGGTEMLARGVEYALKDPQPDFPSKTGAEWRLQKKIAKLDGKV
;
A
#
# COMPACT_ATOMS: atom_id res chain seq x y z
N MET A 1 -12.52 -64.21 18.65
CA MET A 1 -12.79 -63.05 19.53
C MET A 1 -11.98 -61.88 19.01
N THR A 2 -12.68 -60.91 18.45
CA THR A 2 -12.21 -59.73 17.72
C THR A 2 -12.41 -58.49 18.57
N THR A 3 -11.42 -57.59 18.64
CA THR A 3 -11.62 -56.12 18.57
C THR A 3 -10.27 -55.42 18.65
N ALA A 4 -9.70 -55.14 17.48
CA ALA A 4 -8.71 -54.09 17.28
C ALA A 4 -9.29 -53.12 16.25
N ARG A 5 -9.56 -51.88 16.63
CA ARG A 5 -9.64 -50.67 15.77
C ARG A 5 -10.25 -49.50 16.54
N ALA A 6 -9.87 -48.29 16.11
CA ALA A 6 -10.59 -47.02 16.27
C ALA A 6 -10.14 -45.99 17.32
N TRP A 7 -8.84 -45.76 17.56
CA TRP A 7 -8.41 -44.64 18.43
C TRP A 7 -7.28 -43.74 17.87
N LYS A 8 -7.03 -43.74 16.54
CA LYS A 8 -5.98 -42.89 15.91
C LYS A 8 -6.49 -41.93 14.83
N LEU A 9 -7.71 -41.41 14.96
CA LEU A 9 -8.25 -40.37 14.07
C LEU A 9 -9.00 -39.31 14.88
N ALA A 10 -8.29 -38.56 15.72
CA ALA A 10 -8.87 -37.41 16.43
C ALA A 10 -7.86 -36.29 16.74
N ALA A 11 -6.74 -36.21 15.99
CA ALA A 11 -5.67 -35.25 16.27
C ALA A 11 -5.31 -34.35 15.07
N LEU A 12 -6.20 -34.20 14.09
CA LEU A 12 -5.92 -33.44 12.85
C LEU A 12 -7.01 -32.43 12.45
N LEU A 13 -7.84 -31.96 13.39
CA LEU A 13 -8.95 -31.03 13.10
C LEU A 13 -8.95 -29.76 13.97
N GLY A 14 -7.82 -29.37 14.57
CA GLY A 14 -7.77 -28.33 15.60
C GLY A 14 -6.84 -27.13 15.36
N VAL A 15 -6.32 -26.90 14.14
CA VAL A 15 -5.29 -25.84 13.90
C VAL A 15 -5.59 -24.95 12.68
N VAL A 16 -6.82 -24.95 12.13
CA VAL A 16 -7.10 -24.25 10.85
C VAL A 16 -7.92 -22.94 10.98
N THR A 17 -8.34 -22.50 12.16
CA THR A 17 -9.31 -21.38 12.27
C THR A 17 -8.81 -20.08 12.91
N MET A 18 -7.50 -19.82 12.97
CA MET A 18 -6.98 -18.51 13.45
C MET A 18 -6.21 -17.70 12.40
N LEU A 19 -6.54 -17.87 11.12
CA LEU A 19 -6.32 -16.82 10.12
C LEU A 19 -7.58 -15.95 10.03
N GLY A 20 -7.91 -15.30 11.15
CA GLY A 20 -8.85 -14.19 11.11
C GLY A 20 -8.23 -13.03 10.32
N PRO A 21 -9.00 -12.26 9.54
CA PRO A 21 -8.47 -11.09 8.87
C PRO A 21 -7.90 -10.14 9.93
N SER A 22 -6.59 -9.90 9.88
CA SER A 22 -5.96 -8.88 10.72
C SER A 22 -6.67 -7.56 10.43
N PRO A 23 -7.32 -6.92 11.41
CA PRO A 23 -7.82 -5.57 11.22
C PRO A 23 -6.62 -4.70 10.89
N GLY A 24 -6.52 -4.28 9.63
CA GLY A 24 -5.51 -3.35 9.17
C GLY A 24 -5.78 -2.00 9.84
N PHE A 25 -5.09 -1.74 10.94
CA PHE A 25 -5.16 -0.46 11.63
C PHE A 25 -4.33 0.56 10.85
N ALA A 26 -5.00 1.49 10.16
CA ALA A 26 -4.35 2.66 9.57
C ALA A 26 -4.39 3.81 10.58
N LEU A 27 -3.22 4.34 10.98
CA LEU A 27 -3.12 5.62 11.69
C LEU A 27 -3.30 6.75 10.66
N ILE A 28 -4.27 7.65 10.88
CA ILE A 28 -4.60 8.73 9.94
C ILE A 28 -4.27 10.09 10.57
N ASN A 29 -3.58 10.96 9.82
CA ASN A 29 -3.37 12.37 10.11
C ASN A 29 -4.74 13.03 10.09
N PRO A 30 -5.21 13.60 11.20
CA PRO A 30 -6.53 14.23 11.23
C PRO A 30 -6.62 15.42 10.25
N ASN A 31 -5.49 15.99 9.83
CA ASN A 31 -5.45 17.13 8.91
C ASN A 31 -5.35 16.72 7.43
N PHE A 32 -4.96 15.48 7.13
CA PHE A 32 -4.87 14.99 5.75
C PHE A 32 -5.22 13.49 5.68
N THR A 33 -6.45 13.20 5.24
CA THR A 33 -7.00 11.84 5.19
C THR A 33 -6.97 11.30 3.76
N PRO A 34 -7.23 9.99 3.54
CA PRO A 34 -7.37 9.43 2.20
C PRO A 34 -8.42 10.17 1.35
N ILE A 35 -9.49 10.70 1.96
CA ILE A 35 -10.50 11.50 1.25
C ILE A 35 -9.87 12.74 0.61
N HIS A 36 -8.99 13.44 1.34
CA HIS A 36 -8.30 14.61 0.81
C HIS A 36 -7.39 14.25 -0.37
N LEU A 37 -6.61 13.17 -0.23
CA LEU A 37 -5.76 12.67 -1.32
C LEU A 37 -6.58 12.30 -2.56
N ILE A 38 -7.68 11.56 -2.38
CA ILE A 38 -8.58 11.16 -3.46
C ILE A 38 -9.23 12.38 -4.11
N GLY A 39 -9.67 13.35 -3.31
CA GLY A 39 -10.26 14.60 -3.78
C GLY A 39 -9.30 15.39 -4.66
N GLN A 40 -8.03 15.53 -4.22
CA GLN A 40 -6.98 16.29 -4.91
C GLN A 40 -6.35 15.57 -6.11
N SER A 41 -6.58 14.26 -6.27
CA SER A 41 -6.08 13.51 -7.42
C SER A 41 -7.01 13.67 -8.61
N ASP A 42 -6.50 14.00 -9.79
CA ASP A 42 -7.28 13.98 -11.03
C ASP A 42 -7.45 12.56 -11.56
N PHE A 43 -6.37 11.78 -11.47
CA PHE A 43 -6.35 10.38 -11.87
C PHE A 43 -5.94 9.52 -10.70
N ILE A 44 -6.61 8.37 -10.58
CA ILE A 44 -6.19 7.31 -9.67
C ILE A 44 -6.20 6.03 -10.47
N VAL A 45 -5.06 5.36 -10.55
CA VAL A 45 -4.89 4.15 -11.36
C VAL A 45 -4.26 3.03 -10.55
N GLN A 46 -4.75 1.82 -10.80
CA GLN A 46 -4.13 0.57 -10.37
C GLN A 46 -3.13 0.11 -11.43
N MET A 47 -2.01 -0.41 -10.96
CA MET A 47 -0.98 -0.96 -11.85
C MET A 47 -0.27 -2.16 -11.24
N ASN A 48 0.29 -2.98 -12.11
CA ASN A 48 1.22 -4.03 -11.75
C ASN A 48 2.64 -3.51 -11.97
N LEU A 49 3.46 -3.56 -10.92
CA LEU A 49 4.87 -3.18 -11.01
C LEU A 49 5.76 -4.42 -11.22
N LYS A 50 6.79 -4.24 -12.02
CA LYS A 50 7.90 -5.17 -12.20
C LYS A 50 9.20 -4.42 -12.43
N MET A 51 10.32 -5.07 -12.18
CA MET A 51 11.61 -4.57 -12.65
C MET A 51 11.61 -4.55 -14.19
N SER A 52 12.14 -3.49 -14.78
CA SER A 52 12.38 -3.44 -16.22
C SER A 52 13.73 -4.06 -16.58
N ASP A 53 13.97 -4.29 -17.87
CA ASP A 53 15.28 -4.74 -18.37
C ASP A 53 16.39 -3.70 -18.18
N LYS A 54 16.03 -2.45 -17.87
CA LYS A 54 16.96 -1.37 -17.55
C LYS A 54 17.20 -1.31 -16.04
N PRO A 55 18.46 -1.37 -15.57
CA PRO A 55 18.78 -1.20 -14.15
C PRO A 55 18.22 0.11 -13.58
N GLY A 56 17.67 0.04 -12.36
CA GLY A 56 17.12 1.22 -11.68
C GLY A 56 15.84 1.79 -12.30
N VAL A 57 15.16 1.03 -13.17
CA VAL A 57 13.88 1.45 -13.76
C VAL A 57 12.82 0.39 -13.50
N LEU A 58 11.68 0.82 -12.95
CA LEU A 58 10.48 0.00 -12.81
C LEU A 58 9.61 0.15 -14.05
N SER A 59 8.97 -0.94 -14.44
CA SER A 59 7.89 -0.96 -15.44
C SER A 59 6.56 -1.16 -14.72
N GLY A 60 5.64 -0.22 -14.91
CA GLY A 60 4.28 -0.28 -14.39
C GLY A 60 3.29 -0.47 -15.53
N GLU A 61 2.47 -1.51 -15.48
CA GLU A 61 1.37 -1.70 -16.42
C GLU A 61 0.06 -1.27 -15.75
N ILE A 62 -0.59 -0.24 -16.29
CA ILE A 62 -1.87 0.24 -15.78
C ILE A 62 -2.95 -0.79 -16.11
N THR A 63 -3.49 -1.41 -15.07
CA THR A 63 -4.50 -2.47 -15.19
C THR A 63 -5.92 -1.90 -15.10
N ARG A 64 -6.11 -0.80 -14.36
CA ARG A 64 -7.44 -0.21 -14.16
C ARG A 64 -7.37 1.25 -13.75
N SER A 65 -8.24 2.08 -14.33
CA SER A 65 -8.51 3.42 -13.80
C SER A 65 -9.63 3.37 -12.76
N LEU A 66 -9.38 3.95 -11.59
CA LEU A 66 -10.38 4.16 -10.53
C LEU A 66 -11.00 5.56 -10.62
N LYS A 67 -10.20 6.58 -10.97
CA LYS A 67 -10.64 7.97 -11.14
C LYS A 67 -10.07 8.57 -12.43
N GLY A 68 -10.87 9.40 -13.10
CA GLY A 68 -10.53 10.11 -14.33
C GLY A 68 -11.09 9.51 -15.64
N GLY A 69 -11.67 8.31 -15.57
CA GLY A 69 -12.40 7.69 -16.69
C GLY A 69 -11.55 7.58 -17.96
N ALA A 70 -12.13 7.96 -19.11
CA ALA A 70 -11.46 7.86 -20.41
C ALA A 70 -10.22 8.78 -20.57
N LYS A 71 -10.05 9.76 -19.68
CA LYS A 71 -8.88 10.66 -19.68
C LYS A 71 -7.72 10.11 -18.85
N ALA A 72 -7.94 9.04 -18.08
CA ALA A 72 -6.90 8.45 -17.27
C ALA A 72 -5.78 7.87 -18.14
N PRO A 73 -4.52 7.93 -17.68
CA PRO A 73 -3.42 7.27 -18.37
C PRO A 73 -3.70 5.78 -18.55
N VAL A 74 -3.29 5.24 -19.69
CA VAL A 74 -3.43 3.83 -20.05
C VAL A 74 -2.11 3.27 -20.55
N GLY A 75 -1.92 1.95 -20.41
CA GLY A 75 -0.74 1.25 -20.92
C GLY A 75 0.43 1.21 -19.95
N ALA A 76 1.63 1.08 -20.51
CA ALA A 76 2.86 0.92 -19.74
C ALA A 76 3.49 2.28 -19.39
N MET A 77 3.98 2.38 -18.16
CA MET A 77 4.70 3.52 -17.61
C MET A 77 6.06 3.06 -17.11
N ARG A 78 7.06 3.94 -17.21
CA ARG A 78 8.39 3.71 -16.65
C ARG A 78 8.63 4.67 -15.50
N ILE A 79 9.12 4.14 -14.39
CA ILE A 79 9.48 4.92 -13.20
C ILE A 79 10.99 4.77 -13.01
N SER A 80 11.72 5.87 -13.15
CA SER A 80 13.16 5.90 -12.87
C SER A 80 13.38 6.03 -11.36
N LEU A 81 14.21 5.16 -10.80
CA LEU A 81 14.68 5.23 -9.41
C LEU A 81 16.02 5.96 -9.29
N ALA A 82 16.57 6.48 -10.39
CA ALA A 82 17.90 7.06 -10.43
C ALA A 82 18.10 8.30 -9.54
N GLU A 83 17.01 9.00 -9.21
CA GLU A 83 17.03 10.19 -8.35
C GLU A 83 16.81 9.85 -6.87
N LEU A 84 16.49 8.58 -6.55
CA LEU A 84 16.37 8.14 -5.16
C LEU A 84 17.77 7.91 -4.55
N PRO A 85 17.92 8.11 -3.23
CA PRO A 85 19.07 7.60 -2.50
C PRO A 85 19.26 6.09 -2.75
N GLU A 86 20.51 5.62 -2.80
CA GLU A 86 20.84 4.23 -3.18
C GLU A 86 20.14 3.18 -2.29
N ASP A 87 20.06 3.44 -0.98
CA ASP A 87 19.38 2.60 -0.01
C ASP A 87 17.87 2.54 -0.25
N GLU A 88 17.25 3.68 -0.56
CA GLU A 88 15.83 3.77 -0.92
C GLU A 88 15.54 3.06 -2.25
N ALA A 89 16.37 3.30 -3.28
CA ALA A 89 16.25 2.67 -4.59
C ALA A 89 16.40 1.13 -4.49
N LYS A 90 17.35 0.65 -3.67
CA LYS A 90 17.55 -0.77 -3.41
C LYS A 90 16.36 -1.37 -2.66
N SER A 91 15.87 -0.71 -1.62
CA SER A 91 14.69 -1.14 -0.85
C SER A 91 13.48 -1.34 -1.75
N VAL A 92 13.18 -0.36 -2.60
CA VAL A 92 12.10 -0.42 -3.59
C VAL A 92 12.31 -1.57 -4.57
N SER A 93 13.53 -1.69 -5.14
CA SER A 93 13.83 -2.74 -6.11
C SER A 93 13.67 -4.14 -5.51
N THR A 94 14.12 -4.32 -4.25
CA THR A 94 13.93 -5.56 -3.50
C THR A 94 12.44 -5.83 -3.28
N ALA A 95 11.66 -4.85 -2.82
CA ALA A 95 10.22 -5.02 -2.60
C ALA A 95 9.48 -5.46 -3.88
N VAL A 96 9.80 -4.83 -5.02
CA VAL A 96 9.20 -5.19 -6.33
C VAL A 96 9.64 -6.58 -6.80
N THR A 97 10.88 -6.96 -6.53
CA THR A 97 11.43 -8.26 -6.96
C THR A 97 10.91 -9.41 -6.11
N GLU A 98 10.78 -9.21 -4.79
CA GLU A 98 10.31 -10.23 -3.84
C GLU A 98 8.79 -10.42 -3.90
N SER A 99 8.06 -9.39 -4.33
CA SER A 99 6.60 -9.42 -4.37
C SER A 99 6.03 -9.03 -5.76
N PRO A 100 6.44 -9.74 -6.83
CA PRO A 100 6.04 -9.39 -8.18
C PRO A 100 4.52 -9.50 -8.33
N GLY A 101 3.92 -8.52 -9.01
CA GLY A 101 2.48 -8.53 -9.27
C GLY A 101 1.61 -8.11 -8.08
N LEU A 102 2.19 -7.67 -6.96
CA LEU A 102 1.41 -6.93 -5.96
C LEU A 102 0.79 -5.69 -6.60
N LEU A 103 -0.43 -5.39 -6.17
CA LEU A 103 -1.14 -4.19 -6.58
C LEU A 103 -0.35 -2.94 -6.16
N ALA A 104 -0.12 -2.06 -7.12
CA ALA A 104 0.32 -0.70 -6.87
C ALA A 104 -0.82 0.29 -7.18
N LEU A 105 -0.89 1.36 -6.41
CA LEU A 105 -1.90 2.39 -6.55
C LEU A 105 -1.22 3.74 -6.75
N LEU A 106 -1.46 4.38 -7.90
CA LEU A 106 -0.89 5.67 -8.24
C LEU A 106 -1.96 6.76 -8.20
N PHE A 107 -1.69 7.80 -7.42
CA PHE A 107 -2.45 9.03 -7.32
C PHE A 107 -1.74 10.12 -8.11
N ILE A 108 -2.43 10.73 -9.08
CA ILE A 108 -1.87 11.74 -9.98
C ILE A 108 -2.67 13.02 -9.77
N GLY A 109 -2.01 14.06 -9.26
CA GLY A 109 -2.61 15.39 -9.14
C GLY A 109 -2.68 16.13 -10.48
N ALA A 110 -3.34 17.28 -10.47
CA ALA A 110 -3.53 18.07 -11.68
C ALA A 110 -2.20 18.52 -12.32
N PRO A 111 -2.05 18.40 -13.65
CA PRO A 111 -0.95 18.97 -14.39
C PRO A 111 -1.17 20.47 -14.61
N GLU A 112 -1.41 21.24 -13.53
CA GLU A 112 -1.45 22.70 -13.64
C GLU A 112 -0.06 23.31 -13.89
N LYS A 113 0.99 22.52 -13.69
CA LYS A 113 2.39 22.87 -13.95
C LYS A 113 3.02 21.80 -14.84
N GLU A 114 4.05 22.18 -15.61
CA GLU A 114 4.81 21.24 -16.47
C GLU A 114 5.36 20.00 -15.73
N VAL A 115 5.40 20.07 -14.40
CA VAL A 115 5.70 18.95 -13.50
C VAL A 115 4.51 18.70 -12.58
N SER A 116 4.02 17.46 -12.54
CA SER A 116 2.97 17.04 -11.62
C SER A 116 3.55 16.16 -10.52
N LYS A 117 3.10 16.37 -9.28
CA LYS A 117 3.39 15.46 -8.17
C LYS A 117 2.44 14.28 -8.24
N CYS A 118 2.99 13.08 -8.07
CA CYS A 118 2.22 11.85 -7.96
C CYS A 118 2.65 11.09 -6.71
N PHE A 119 1.74 10.31 -6.14
CA PHE A 119 2.04 9.45 -5.00
C PHE A 119 1.74 8.01 -5.39
N LEU A 120 2.75 7.16 -5.27
CA LEU A 120 2.65 5.73 -5.49
C LEU A 120 2.59 5.03 -4.13
N HIS A 121 1.60 4.16 -3.95
CA HIS A 121 1.52 3.28 -2.80
C HIS A 121 1.70 1.83 -3.26
N TYR A 122 2.70 1.14 -2.72
CA TYR A 122 3.05 -0.22 -3.11
C TYR A 122 3.58 -0.99 -1.90
N GLY A 123 3.05 -2.21 -1.66
CA GLY A 123 3.46 -3.02 -0.53
C GLY A 123 3.28 -2.37 0.85
N GLY A 124 2.38 -1.40 1.01
CA GLY A 124 2.24 -0.64 2.26
C GLY A 124 3.23 0.52 2.43
N GLN A 125 4.01 0.83 1.40
CA GLN A 125 4.97 1.94 1.39
C GLN A 125 4.53 3.03 0.42
N TRP A 126 4.83 4.27 0.78
CA TRP A 126 4.60 5.44 -0.07
C TRP A 126 5.88 5.85 -0.80
N MET A 127 5.70 6.34 -2.01
CA MET A 127 6.75 6.99 -2.80
C MET A 127 6.18 8.24 -3.47
N GLU A 128 6.89 9.36 -3.32
CA GLU A 128 6.62 10.57 -4.07
C GLU A 128 7.32 10.48 -5.42
N LEU A 129 6.55 10.73 -6.47
CA LEU A 129 7.03 10.78 -7.85
C LEU A 129 6.83 12.18 -8.40
N THR A 130 7.67 12.54 -9.36
CA THR A 130 7.44 13.68 -10.25
C THR A 130 7.27 13.16 -11.67
N SER A 131 6.21 13.61 -12.35
CA SER A 131 6.02 13.38 -13.78
C SER A 131 6.39 14.63 -14.56
N SER A 132 7.21 14.47 -15.59
CA SER A 132 7.51 15.49 -16.59
C SER A 132 7.32 14.93 -18.01
N LYS A 133 7.62 15.75 -19.03
CA LYS A 133 7.64 15.31 -20.44
C LYS A 133 8.63 14.15 -20.68
N ASP A 134 9.66 14.02 -19.84
CA ASP A 134 10.72 13.00 -19.96
C ASP A 134 10.36 11.69 -19.24
N GLY A 135 9.19 11.62 -18.61
CA GLY A 135 8.68 10.44 -17.92
C GLY A 135 8.46 10.66 -16.43
N VAL A 136 8.37 9.56 -15.68
CA VAL A 136 8.11 9.56 -14.25
C VAL A 136 9.37 9.20 -13.47
N LYS A 137 9.69 10.02 -12.47
CA LYS A 137 10.88 9.86 -11.62
C LYS A 137 10.46 9.70 -10.16
N GLY A 138 11.04 8.72 -9.47
CA GLY A 138 10.95 8.61 -8.02
C GLY A 138 11.79 9.68 -7.35
N VAL A 139 11.22 10.38 -6.37
CA VAL A 139 11.86 11.51 -5.69
C VAL A 139 12.27 11.12 -4.27
N THR A 140 11.39 10.50 -3.51
CA THR A 140 11.69 10.00 -2.16
C THR A 140 10.66 8.99 -1.70
N THR A 141 11.04 8.12 -0.77
CA THR A 141 10.13 7.26 0.00
C THR A 141 9.67 7.88 1.33
N LYS A 142 10.28 8.99 1.77
CA LYS A 142 10.00 9.65 3.06
C LYS A 142 8.93 10.73 2.91
N THR A 143 7.69 10.31 2.66
CA THR A 143 6.63 11.24 2.22
C THR A 143 5.71 11.76 3.33
N ASN A 144 5.88 11.31 4.58
CA ASN A 144 4.92 11.48 5.69
C ASN A 144 3.49 10.98 5.36
N MET A 145 3.29 10.34 4.19
CA MET A 145 2.00 9.83 3.74
C MET A 145 1.59 8.57 4.49
N GLU A 146 2.49 7.98 5.28
CA GLU A 146 2.16 6.96 6.27
C GLU A 146 1.15 7.51 7.28
N GLN A 147 1.19 8.82 7.54
CA GLN A 147 0.15 9.45 8.34
C GLN A 147 -1.16 9.54 7.55
N THR A 148 -1.18 9.62 6.22
CA THR A 148 -2.44 9.56 5.45
C THR A 148 -3.02 8.15 5.47
N TRP A 149 -2.16 7.14 5.30
CA TRP A 149 -2.52 5.73 5.33
C TRP A 149 -1.30 4.87 5.63
N ALA A 150 -1.37 4.08 6.70
CA ALA A 150 -0.34 3.11 7.08
C ALA A 150 -0.74 1.65 6.84
N GLY A 151 -1.87 1.41 6.16
CA GLY A 151 -2.38 0.06 5.87
C GLY A 151 -1.84 -0.52 4.57
N GLY A 152 -2.27 -1.73 4.22
CA GLY A 152 -1.90 -2.37 2.94
C GLY A 152 -2.49 -1.67 1.70
N THR A 153 -1.81 -1.80 0.56
CA THR A 153 -2.23 -1.18 -0.71
C THR A 153 -3.59 -1.67 -1.20
N GLU A 154 -3.91 -2.95 -1.02
CA GLU A 154 -5.22 -3.47 -1.40
C GLU A 154 -6.35 -2.85 -0.60
N MET A 155 -6.14 -2.66 0.71
CA MET A 155 -7.12 -2.03 1.58
C MET A 155 -7.27 -0.54 1.25
N LEU A 156 -6.18 0.14 0.90
CA LEU A 156 -6.24 1.50 0.37
C LEU A 156 -7.07 1.55 -0.91
N ALA A 157 -6.83 0.64 -1.87
CA ALA A 157 -7.58 0.59 -3.12
C ALA A 157 -9.08 0.36 -2.89
N ARG A 158 -9.48 -0.53 -1.98
CA ARG A 158 -10.88 -0.71 -1.58
C ARG A 158 -11.46 0.55 -0.93
N GLY A 159 -10.67 1.21 -0.07
CA GLY A 159 -11.04 2.50 0.51
C GLY A 159 -11.29 3.56 -0.55
N VAL A 160 -10.42 3.64 -1.56
CA VAL A 160 -10.60 4.55 -2.70
C VAL A 160 -11.89 4.24 -3.47
N GLU A 161 -12.15 2.97 -3.78
CA GLU A 161 -13.38 2.58 -4.46
C GLU A 161 -14.64 2.91 -3.68
N TYR A 162 -14.61 2.72 -2.35
CA TYR A 162 -15.69 3.13 -1.46
C TYR A 162 -15.89 4.65 -1.52
N ALA A 163 -14.80 5.41 -1.36
CA ALA A 163 -14.84 6.87 -1.36
C ALA A 163 -15.38 7.49 -2.66
N LEU A 164 -15.17 6.81 -3.79
CA LEU A 164 -15.65 7.26 -5.10
C LEU A 164 -17.13 6.92 -5.34
N LYS A 165 -17.71 5.99 -4.57
CA LYS A 165 -19.11 5.56 -4.72
C LYS A 165 -20.04 6.24 -3.72
N ASP A 166 -19.55 6.53 -2.52
CA ASP A 166 -20.31 7.20 -1.47
C ASP A 166 -20.24 8.73 -1.68
N PRO A 167 -21.38 9.46 -1.69
CA PRO A 167 -21.37 10.92 -1.78
C PRO A 167 -20.82 11.62 -0.52
N GLN A 168 -20.77 10.93 0.63
CA GLN A 168 -20.26 11.43 1.90
C GLN A 168 -19.37 10.39 2.58
N PRO A 169 -18.25 9.99 1.94
CA PRO A 169 -17.42 8.95 2.49
C PRO A 169 -16.76 9.43 3.78
N ASP A 170 -16.71 8.54 4.76
CA ASP A 170 -15.96 8.75 5.99
C ASP A 170 -14.86 7.70 6.15
N PHE A 171 -13.68 8.14 6.57
CA PHE A 171 -12.58 7.27 6.97
C PHE A 171 -12.33 7.53 8.45
N PRO A 172 -12.58 6.54 9.33
CA PRO A 172 -12.40 6.73 10.76
C PRO A 172 -10.94 7.06 11.06
N SER A 173 -10.67 8.33 11.34
CA SER A 173 -9.33 8.84 11.67
C SER A 173 -8.95 8.56 13.13
N LYS A 174 -9.93 8.19 13.95
CA LYS A 174 -9.77 7.77 15.34
C LYS A 174 -10.37 6.39 15.47
N THR A 175 -9.53 5.41 15.79
CA THR A 175 -9.99 4.04 16.08
C THR A 175 -10.79 3.95 17.38
N GLY A 176 -10.79 5.03 18.19
CA GLY A 176 -11.21 4.97 19.60
C GLY A 176 -10.34 4.03 20.44
N ALA A 177 -9.27 3.48 19.87
CA ALA A 177 -8.35 2.59 20.55
C ALA A 177 -7.26 3.44 21.20
N GLU A 178 -7.31 3.48 22.52
CA GLU A 178 -6.25 4.03 23.34
C GLU A 178 -5.31 2.88 23.68
N TRP A 179 -3.99 3.08 23.53
CA TRP A 179 -3.05 2.17 24.19
C TRP A 179 -3.38 2.21 25.68
N ARG A 180 -3.84 1.09 26.24
CA ARG A 180 -4.00 0.99 27.70
C ARG A 180 -2.67 1.38 28.33
N LEU A 181 -2.72 2.16 29.41
CA LEU A 181 -1.55 2.52 30.22
C LEU A 181 -0.64 1.29 30.35
N GLN A 182 0.63 1.43 29.95
CA GLN A 182 1.61 0.36 30.04
C GLN A 182 1.65 -0.13 31.49
N LYS A 183 1.00 -1.27 31.74
CA LYS A 183 1.01 -1.91 33.05
C LYS A 183 2.15 -2.90 33.02
N LYS A 184 3.17 -2.68 33.85
CA LYS A 184 4.25 -3.65 34.03
C LYS A 184 3.64 -4.99 34.50
N ILE A 185 3.55 -5.97 33.61
CA ILE A 185 2.88 -7.26 33.90
C ILE A 185 3.81 -8.18 34.70
N ALA A 186 5.11 -8.15 34.42
CA ALA A 186 6.14 -8.84 35.20
C ALA A 186 7.52 -8.23 34.94
N LYS A 187 8.49 -8.56 35.81
CA LYS A 187 9.92 -8.37 35.57
C LYS A 187 10.52 -9.75 35.32
N LEU A 188 11.20 -9.94 34.20
CA LEU A 188 12.02 -11.12 33.98
C LEU A 188 13.42 -10.84 34.53
N ASP A 189 13.86 -11.65 35.49
CA ASP A 189 15.24 -11.63 35.96
C ASP A 189 16.07 -12.59 35.10
N GLY A 190 17.19 -12.10 34.56
CA GLY A 190 18.10 -12.84 33.68
C GLY A 190 19.05 -11.90 32.93
N LYS A 191 20.19 -12.41 32.45
CA LYS A 191 21.02 -11.67 31.49
C LYS A 191 20.35 -11.75 30.12
N VAL A 192 20.17 -10.59 29.48
CA VAL A 192 19.82 -10.47 28.05
C VAL A 192 21.06 -10.81 27.24
#